data_AF-A0A1F3CE65-F1
#
_entry.id   AF-A0A1F3CE65-F1
#
_cell.length_a   1.000
_cell.length_b   1.000
_cell.length_c   1.000
_cell.angle_alpha   90.00
_cell.angle_beta   90.00
_cell.angle_gamma   90.00
#
_symmetry.space_group_name_H-M   'P 1'
#
loop_
_entity.id
_entity.type
_entity.pdbx_description
1 polymer ?
#
loop_
_entity_poly.entity_id
_entity_poly.type
_entity_poly.pdbx_seq_one_letter_code
_entity_poly.pdbx_strand_id
1 'polypeptide(L)'
;MSFLTLAQNKTEIECKIWNPNSFCVIPDSIYLADRVFAIHSEWKEDKCEHIDSLKNLTGVWLTFNIKKGCSLSFKTNFDNIKLIKKGSGQKVGLFAIYTSRKYFMTSIKAKKFTYHLKTGRKIDIIMLFPQAEKGDKIIIDDFIETEIRE
;
A
#
# COMPACT_ATOMS: atom_id res chain seq x y z
N MET A 1 26.40 -11.73 17.70
CA MET A 1 25.06 -12.33 17.84
C MET A 1 24.39 -12.29 16.49
N SER A 2 24.12 -13.49 15.95
CA SER A 2 23.64 -13.70 14.59
C SER A 2 22.15 -13.32 14.52
N PHE A 3 21.81 -12.35 13.67
CA PHE A 3 20.40 -12.11 13.33
C PHE A 3 19.97 -13.24 12.41
N LEU A 4 19.10 -14.10 12.96
CA LEU A 4 18.38 -15.14 12.25
C LEU A 4 17.69 -14.51 11.03
N THR A 5 18.28 -14.70 9.86
CA THR A 5 17.63 -14.54 8.56
C THR A 5 16.52 -15.58 8.52
N LEU A 6 15.33 -15.21 8.99
CA LEU A 6 14.12 -15.99 8.82
C LEU A 6 13.97 -16.20 7.32
N ALA A 7 14.03 -17.46 6.89
CA ALA A 7 13.91 -17.86 5.50
C ALA A 7 12.55 -17.40 4.95
N GLN A 8 12.50 -16.16 4.43
CA GLN A 8 11.43 -15.67 3.59
C GLN A 8 11.46 -16.51 2.33
N ASN A 9 10.55 -17.48 2.30
CA ASN A 9 10.30 -18.35 1.19
C ASN A 9 9.81 -17.47 0.02
N LYS A 10 10.76 -16.94 -0.77
CA LYS A 10 10.68 -15.89 -1.82
C LYS A 10 9.28 -15.55 -2.32
N THR A 11 8.60 -14.66 -1.61
CA THR A 11 7.66 -13.74 -2.25
C THR A 11 8.52 -12.58 -2.73
N GLU A 12 8.67 -12.40 -4.03
CA GLU A 12 9.34 -11.22 -4.57
C GLU A 12 8.46 -10.02 -4.23
N ILE A 13 8.94 -9.19 -3.31
CA ILE A 13 8.32 -7.92 -2.92
C ILE A 13 9.22 -6.81 -3.46
N GLU A 14 8.68 -6.00 -4.35
CA GLU A 14 9.30 -4.80 -4.89
C GLU A 14 8.57 -3.60 -4.29
N CYS A 15 9.32 -2.60 -3.83
CA CYS A 15 8.73 -1.38 -3.28
C CYS A 15 9.55 -0.18 -3.76
N LYS A 16 8.88 0.75 -4.43
CA LYS A 16 9.51 1.93 -5.04
C LYS A 16 8.68 3.18 -4.84
N ILE A 17 9.32 4.33 -4.90
CA ILE A 17 8.67 5.62 -5.02
C ILE A 17 7.97 5.69 -6.38
N TRP A 18 6.73 6.15 -6.34
CA TRP A 18 5.97 6.55 -7.50
C TRP A 18 5.63 8.03 -7.32
N ASN A 19 6.41 8.89 -7.97
CA ASN A 19 6.26 10.34 -7.90
C ASN A 19 5.90 10.89 -9.29
N PRO A 20 4.65 10.68 -9.75
CA PRO A 20 4.21 11.23 -11.02
C PRO A 20 4.03 12.75 -10.92
N ASN A 21 3.98 13.44 -12.06
CA ASN A 21 3.57 14.85 -12.10
C ASN A 21 2.10 15.05 -11.67
N SER A 22 1.30 13.98 -11.73
CA SER A 22 -0.08 13.93 -11.29
C SER A 22 -0.44 12.50 -10.89
N PHE A 23 -1.08 12.34 -9.73
CA PHE A 23 -1.63 11.07 -9.25
C PHE A 23 -2.79 10.57 -10.11
N CYS A 24 -3.28 11.36 -11.08
CA CYS A 24 -4.19 10.87 -12.11
C CYS A 24 -3.49 10.05 -13.21
N VAL A 25 -2.16 10.12 -13.30
CA VAL A 25 -1.37 9.38 -14.29
C VAL A 25 -0.98 8.03 -13.71
N ILE A 26 -1.96 7.12 -13.66
CA ILE A 26 -1.79 5.77 -13.12
C ILE A 26 -1.06 4.89 -14.15
N PRO A 27 -0.04 4.11 -13.75
CA PRO A 27 0.57 3.11 -14.62
C PRO A 27 -0.46 2.12 -15.19
N ASP A 28 -0.47 1.93 -16.51
CA ASP A 28 -1.40 0.99 -17.18
C ASP A 28 -1.22 -0.47 -16.74
N SER A 29 -0.05 -0.81 -16.19
CA SER A 29 0.30 -2.17 -15.77
C SER A 29 -0.25 -2.56 -14.40
N ILE A 30 -0.99 -1.70 -13.70
CA ILE A 30 -1.48 -2.02 -12.35
C ILE A 30 -2.52 -3.12 -12.40
N TYR A 31 -2.21 -4.22 -11.72
CA TYR A 31 -3.18 -5.25 -11.42
C TYR A 31 -3.68 -5.13 -9.97
N LEU A 32 -4.82 -4.46 -9.80
CA LEU A 32 -5.50 -4.38 -8.52
C LEU A 32 -6.15 -5.72 -8.14
N ALA A 33 -6.30 -5.94 -6.85
CA ALA A 33 -6.96 -7.12 -6.31
C ALA A 33 -8.43 -7.24 -6.75
N ASP A 34 -8.78 -8.38 -7.35
CA ASP A 34 -10.08 -8.65 -8.01
C ASP A 34 -11.30 -8.66 -7.08
N ARG A 35 -11.15 -8.90 -5.77
CA ARG A 35 -12.31 -9.13 -4.88
C ARG A 35 -12.16 -8.45 -3.53
N VAL A 36 -13.05 -7.53 -3.23
CA VAL A 36 -13.22 -6.91 -1.92
C VAL A 36 -14.32 -7.64 -1.16
N PHE A 37 -14.01 -8.18 0.00
CA PHE A 37 -15.00 -8.60 0.98
C PHE A 37 -15.08 -7.55 2.09
N ALA A 38 -16.23 -6.91 2.22
CA ALA A 38 -16.47 -5.85 3.18
C ALA A 38 -17.71 -6.14 4.03
N ILE A 39 -17.61 -6.01 5.36
CA ILE A 39 -18.73 -6.08 6.29
C ILE A 39 -18.85 -4.75 7.02
N HIS A 40 -20.06 -4.16 6.98
CA HIS A 40 -20.39 -2.87 7.60
C HIS A 40 -19.35 -1.80 7.26
N SER A 41 -19.16 -1.57 5.96
CA SER A 41 -18.12 -0.69 5.45
C SER A 41 -18.68 0.66 5.01
N GLU A 42 -18.14 1.72 5.59
CA GLU A 42 -18.17 3.08 5.07
C GLU A 42 -16.77 3.42 4.59
N TRP A 43 -16.63 4.07 3.43
CA TRP A 43 -15.35 4.59 2.99
C TRP A 43 -15.50 5.96 2.37
N LYS A 44 -14.41 6.73 2.37
CA LYS A 44 -14.31 7.98 1.62
C LYS A 44 -13.29 7.80 0.53
N GLU A 45 -13.64 8.31 -0.64
CA GLU A 45 -12.77 8.37 -1.79
C GLU A 45 -12.64 9.81 -2.24
N ASP A 46 -11.41 10.21 -2.53
CA ASP A 46 -11.10 11.48 -3.15
C ASP A 46 -10.63 11.23 -4.58
N LYS A 47 -10.93 12.20 -5.44
CA LYS A 47 -10.45 12.20 -6.82
C LYS A 47 -8.97 12.55 -6.88
N CYS A 48 -8.24 11.94 -7.81
CA CYS A 48 -6.82 12.19 -8.03
C CYS A 48 -6.52 13.68 -8.26
N GLU A 49 -7.43 14.43 -8.92
CA GLU A 49 -7.26 15.86 -9.12
C GLU A 49 -7.29 16.65 -7.79
N HIS A 50 -8.06 16.20 -6.80
CA HIS A 50 -8.02 16.79 -5.46
C HIS A 50 -6.73 16.42 -4.74
N ILE A 51 -6.31 15.16 -4.82
CA ILE A 51 -5.07 14.67 -4.21
C ILE A 51 -3.85 15.44 -4.76
N ASP A 52 -3.81 15.74 -6.06
CA ASP A 52 -2.75 16.54 -6.69
C ASP A 52 -2.62 17.94 -6.10
N SER A 53 -3.72 18.52 -5.60
CA SER A 53 -3.71 19.83 -4.95
C SER A 53 -3.12 19.79 -3.53
N LEU A 54 -3.00 18.61 -2.93
CA LEU A 54 -2.45 18.43 -1.60
C LEU A 54 -0.92 18.41 -1.66
N LYS A 55 -0.29 19.22 -0.81
CA LYS A 55 1.17 19.28 -0.74
C LYS A 55 1.74 18.12 0.06
N ASN A 56 2.97 17.74 -0.26
CA ASN A 56 3.82 16.81 0.49
C ASN A 56 3.35 15.35 0.52
N LEU A 57 2.52 14.92 -0.43
CA LEU A 57 2.22 13.51 -0.63
C LEU A 57 3.23 12.89 -1.59
N THR A 58 3.61 11.66 -1.29
CA THR A 58 4.48 10.85 -2.14
C THR A 58 3.83 9.50 -2.34
N GLY A 59 3.76 9.06 -3.60
CA GLY A 59 3.28 7.73 -3.94
C GLY A 59 4.34 6.68 -3.68
N VAL A 60 3.89 5.53 -3.20
CA VAL A 60 4.67 4.32 -2.98
C VAL A 60 3.98 3.20 -3.73
N TRP A 61 4.70 2.59 -4.65
CA TRP A 61 4.25 1.45 -5.43
C TRP A 61 4.86 0.19 -4.85
N LEU A 62 4.00 -0.59 -4.17
CA LEU A 62 4.32 -1.90 -3.65
C LEU A 62 3.81 -2.96 -4.63
N THR A 63 4.71 -3.84 -5.05
CA THR A 63 4.36 -4.95 -5.93
C THR A 63 4.84 -6.27 -5.33
N PHE A 64 3.98 -7.28 -5.34
CA PHE A 64 4.33 -8.58 -4.78
C PHE A 64 3.60 -9.75 -5.43
N ASN A 65 4.25 -10.92 -5.41
CA ASN A 65 3.67 -12.17 -5.87
C ASN A 65 3.03 -12.95 -4.72
N ILE A 66 1.82 -13.45 -4.93
CA ILE A 66 1.08 -14.11 -3.86
C ILE A 66 1.09 -15.63 -4.01
N LYS A 67 1.51 -16.30 -2.93
CA LYS A 67 1.34 -17.73 -2.76
C LYS A 67 -0.13 -18.06 -2.49
N LYS A 68 -0.53 -19.28 -2.86
CA LYS A 68 -1.91 -19.77 -2.72
C LYS A 68 -2.47 -19.51 -1.32
N GLY A 69 -3.62 -18.86 -1.24
CA GLY A 69 -4.37 -18.66 0.01
C GLY A 69 -4.06 -17.40 0.82
N CYS A 70 -3.30 -16.41 0.31
CA CYS A 70 -3.12 -15.15 1.05
C CYS A 70 -4.31 -14.20 0.88
N SER A 71 -4.64 -13.49 1.94
CA SER A 71 -5.62 -12.40 1.97
C SER A 71 -5.01 -11.18 2.62
N LEU A 72 -5.22 -9.99 2.06
CA LEU A 72 -4.81 -8.74 2.68
C LEU A 72 -6.03 -8.08 3.32
N SER A 73 -6.01 -7.93 4.63
CA SER A 73 -7.08 -7.20 5.33
C SER A 73 -6.67 -5.76 5.53
N PHE A 74 -7.61 -4.83 5.41
CA PHE A 74 -7.40 -3.43 5.79
C PHE A 74 -8.19 -3.17 7.07
N LYS A 75 -7.51 -2.56 8.04
CA LYS A 75 -8.15 -2.10 9.27
C LYS A 75 -8.78 -0.74 9.04
N THR A 76 -9.64 -0.33 9.98
CA THR A 76 -10.22 1.01 9.97
C THR A 76 -9.11 2.06 9.82
N ASN A 77 -9.30 3.04 8.94
CA ASN A 77 -8.35 4.08 8.59
C ASN A 77 -6.94 3.60 8.26
N PHE A 78 -6.82 2.37 7.75
CA PHE A 78 -5.53 1.77 7.38
C PHE A 78 -4.56 1.62 8.55
N ASP A 79 -5.05 1.44 9.78
CA ASP A 79 -4.22 1.35 11.00
C ASP A 79 -3.13 0.26 10.96
N ASN A 80 -3.26 -0.71 10.05
CA ASN A 80 -2.31 -1.77 9.79
C ASN A 80 -1.20 -1.43 8.78
N ILE A 81 -1.26 -0.27 8.13
CA ILE A 81 -0.28 0.16 7.12
C ILE A 81 0.46 1.38 7.64
N LYS A 82 1.78 1.23 7.77
CA LYS A 82 2.65 2.29 8.29
C LYS A 82 3.94 2.38 7.49
N LEU A 83 4.42 3.59 7.33
CA LEU A 83 5.76 3.88 6.86
C LEU A 83 6.64 4.21 8.07
N ILE A 84 7.87 3.70 8.12
CA ILE A 84 8.87 4.01 9.13
C ILE A 84 9.99 4.79 8.47
N LYS A 85 10.21 6.03 8.93
CA LYS A 85 11.28 6.90 8.41
C LYS A 85 12.65 6.32 8.74
N LYS A 86 13.55 6.22 7.75
CA LYS A 86 14.89 5.61 7.91
C LYS A 86 15.74 6.26 9.00
N GLY A 87 15.74 7.59 9.08
CA GLY A 87 16.62 8.34 9.98
C GLY A 87 16.07 8.52 11.39
N SER A 88 14.76 8.70 11.53
CA SER A 88 14.12 9.02 12.82
C SER A 88 13.38 7.84 13.45
N GLY A 89 13.09 6.78 12.68
CA GLY A 89 12.19 5.70 13.10
C GLY A 89 10.73 6.16 13.28
N GLN A 90 10.40 7.39 12.89
CA GLN A 90 9.05 7.94 13.01
C GLN A 90 8.07 7.10 12.18
N LYS A 91 6.93 6.79 12.79
CA LYS A 91 5.82 6.11 12.13
C LYS A 91 4.92 7.14 11.45
N VAL A 92 4.71 6.98 10.16
CA VAL A 92 3.82 7.80 9.33
C VAL A 92 2.65 6.93 8.87
N GLY A 93 1.44 7.42 9.08
CA GLY A 93 0.22 6.72 8.67
C GLY A 93 -0.02 6.83 7.16
N LEU A 94 -0.67 5.83 6.59
CA LEU A 94 -1.13 5.89 5.20
C LEU A 94 -2.16 7.02 5.05
N PHE A 95 -2.01 7.84 4.00
CA PHE A 95 -3.00 8.86 3.66
C PHE A 95 -4.10 8.30 2.77
N ALA A 96 -3.73 7.61 1.68
CA ALA A 96 -4.71 7.05 0.76
C ALA A 96 -4.17 5.84 0.00
N ILE A 97 -5.08 5.01 -0.53
CA ILE A 97 -4.76 3.87 -1.40
C ILE A 97 -5.52 4.00 -2.71
N TYR A 98 -4.86 3.73 -3.83
CA TYR A 98 -5.50 3.73 -5.14
C TYR A 98 -6.55 2.60 -5.23
N THR A 99 -7.77 2.94 -5.65
CA THR A 99 -8.87 1.97 -5.77
C THR A 99 -9.34 1.75 -7.19
N SER A 100 -9.44 2.80 -8.01
CA SER A 100 -9.88 2.67 -9.41
C SER A 100 -9.68 3.97 -10.19
N ARG A 101 -9.33 3.88 -11.48
CA ARG A 101 -9.19 4.94 -12.52
C ARG A 101 -8.68 6.33 -12.07
N LYS A 102 -9.45 7.02 -11.23
CA LYS A 102 -9.21 8.39 -10.75
C LYS A 102 -9.45 8.57 -9.24
N TYR A 103 -9.67 7.50 -8.49
CA TYR A 103 -10.08 7.55 -7.10
C TYR A 103 -9.05 6.89 -6.19
N PHE A 104 -8.86 7.55 -5.06
CA PHE A 104 -8.06 7.07 -3.94
C PHE A 104 -8.96 7.01 -2.71
N MET A 105 -8.99 5.87 -2.05
CA MET A 105 -9.68 5.72 -0.78
C MET A 105 -8.82 6.35 0.32
N THR A 106 -9.37 7.37 0.98
CA THR A 106 -8.68 8.17 2.02
C THR A 106 -9.09 7.75 3.43
N SER A 107 -10.21 7.05 3.57
CA SER A 107 -10.59 6.44 4.84
C SER A 107 -11.51 5.25 4.62
N ILE A 108 -11.48 4.34 5.58
CA ILE A 108 -12.38 3.20 5.64
C ILE A 108 -12.77 2.96 7.09
N LYS A 109 -14.05 2.70 7.33
CA LYS A 109 -14.58 2.19 8.58
C LYS A 109 -15.31 0.91 8.27
N ALA A 110 -14.70 -0.21 8.61
CA ALA A 110 -15.26 -1.52 8.36
C ALA A 110 -14.97 -2.46 9.53
N LYS A 111 -15.94 -3.31 9.88
CA LYS A 111 -15.70 -4.39 10.85
C LYS A 111 -14.73 -5.42 10.27
N LYS A 112 -14.83 -5.66 8.95
CA LYS A 112 -13.89 -6.48 8.18
C LYS A 112 -13.83 -5.94 6.76
N PHE A 113 -12.63 -5.64 6.28
CA PHE A 113 -12.38 -5.34 4.88
C PHE A 113 -11.18 -6.15 4.43
N THR A 114 -11.37 -7.03 3.46
CA THR A 114 -10.34 -7.97 3.01
C THR A 114 -10.33 -8.01 1.50
N TYR A 115 -9.17 -7.74 0.90
CA TYR A 115 -8.94 -8.10 -0.49
C TYR A 115 -8.58 -9.58 -0.58
N HIS A 116 -9.36 -10.30 -1.36
CA HIS A 116 -9.01 -11.64 -1.80
C HIS A 116 -8.15 -11.52 -3.04
N LEU A 117 -6.96 -12.10 -2.93
CA LEU A 117 -5.91 -11.93 -3.91
C LEU A 117 -5.83 -13.20 -4.76
N LYS A 118 -5.91 -13.04 -6.08
CA LYS A 118 -5.91 -14.19 -6.99
C LYS A 118 -4.51 -14.80 -7.03
N THR A 119 -4.42 -16.09 -6.73
CA THR A 119 -3.13 -16.82 -6.71
C THR A 119 -2.46 -16.80 -8.08
N GLY A 120 -1.14 -16.69 -8.11
CA GLY A 120 -0.33 -16.76 -9.33
C GLY A 120 -0.30 -15.47 -10.15
N ARG A 121 -0.75 -14.34 -9.58
CA ARG A 121 -0.64 -13.01 -10.19
C ARG A 121 0.23 -12.10 -9.35
N LYS A 122 0.98 -11.23 -10.04
CA LYS A 122 1.67 -10.07 -9.48
C LYS A 122 0.60 -9.03 -9.12
N ILE A 123 0.62 -8.53 -7.89
CA ILE A 123 -0.37 -7.56 -7.40
C ILE A 123 0.33 -6.25 -7.09
N ASP A 124 -0.30 -5.17 -7.53
CA ASP A 124 0.17 -3.81 -7.33
C ASP A 124 -0.73 -3.10 -6.32
N ILE A 125 -0.09 -2.42 -5.37
CA ILE A 125 -0.74 -1.51 -4.44
C ILE A 125 -0.03 -0.17 -4.53
N ILE A 126 -0.79 0.86 -4.90
CA ILE A 126 -0.32 2.24 -4.83
C ILE A 126 -0.86 2.89 -3.56
N MET A 127 0.06 3.37 -2.75
CA MET A 127 -0.17 4.00 -1.45
C MET A 127 0.36 5.42 -1.47
N LEU A 128 -0.33 6.34 -0.83
CA LEU A 128 0.12 7.72 -0.65
C LEU A 128 0.49 7.95 0.81
N PHE A 129 1.69 8.44 1.05
CA PHE A 129 2.17 8.82 2.38
C PHE A 129 2.65 10.26 2.38
N PRO A 130 2.53 10.98 3.50
CA PRO A 130 3.25 12.23 3.70
C PRO A 130 4.78 12.00 3.66
N GLN A 131 5.45 12.64 2.71
CA GLN A 131 6.93 12.70 2.62
C GLN A 131 7.63 11.33 2.66
N ALA A 132 7.13 10.33 1.92
CA ALA A 132 7.84 9.07 1.78
C ALA A 132 9.12 9.25 0.96
N GLU A 133 10.20 8.58 1.37
CA GLU A 133 11.50 8.71 0.70
C GLU A 133 12.18 7.35 0.57
N LYS A 134 13.15 7.28 -0.35
CA LYS A 134 13.97 6.09 -0.54
C LYS A 134 14.67 5.70 0.77
N GLY A 135 14.59 4.42 1.10
CA GLY A 135 15.13 3.85 2.33
C GLY A 135 14.16 3.82 3.51
N ASP A 136 13.01 4.48 3.41
CA ASP A 136 11.93 4.27 4.38
C ASP A 136 11.38 2.84 4.26
N LYS A 137 10.84 2.32 5.37
CA LYS A 137 10.27 0.97 5.40
C LYS A 137 8.75 1.01 5.41
N ILE A 138 8.12 0.16 4.61
CA ILE A 138 6.68 -0.10 4.65
C ILE A 138 6.40 -1.35 5.45
N ILE A 139 5.44 -1.25 6.37
CA ILE A 139 4.90 -2.36 7.15
C ILE A 139 3.40 -2.50 6.89
N ILE A 140 2.96 -3.71 6.56
CA ILE A 140 1.54 -4.06 6.41
C ILE A 140 1.23 -5.31 7.25
N ASP A 141 0.40 -5.14 8.30
CA ASP A 141 -0.08 -6.22 9.20
C ASP A 141 1.03 -7.15 9.72
N ASP A 142 2.28 -6.66 9.81
CA ASP A 142 3.50 -7.42 10.15
C ASP A 142 3.79 -8.61 9.21
N PHE A 143 3.09 -8.68 8.07
CA PHE A 143 3.22 -9.72 7.03
C PHE A 143 4.15 -9.28 5.90
N ILE A 144 4.14 -7.98 5.56
CA ILE A 144 5.04 -7.36 4.60
C ILE A 144 5.88 -6.34 5.36
N GLU A 145 7.19 -6.55 5.43
CA GLU A 145 8.18 -5.54 5.79
C GLU A 145 9.14 -5.40 4.61
N THR A 146 9.21 -4.22 4.01
CA THR A 146 10.10 -3.95 2.87
C THR A 146 10.59 -2.51 2.87
N GLU A 147 11.80 -2.31 2.36
CA GLU A 147 12.42 -0.99 2.20
C GLU A 147 12.08 -0.44 0.80
N ILE A 148 11.81 0.86 0.72
CA ILE A 148 11.68 1.57 -0.55
C ILE A 148 13.07 1.62 -1.21
N ARG A 149 13.27 0.84 -2.28
CA ARG A 149 14.59 0.65 -2.90
C ARG A 149 14.90 1.63 -4.03
N GLU A 150 13.88 2.06 -4.73
CA GLU A 150 13.95 2.94 -5.90
C GLU A 150 13.09 4.18 -5.68
#